data_AF-A0A2A4YJ02-F1
#
_entry.id   AF-A0A2A4YJ02-F1
#
_cell.length_a   1.000
_cell.length_b   1.000
_cell.length_c   1.000
_cell.angle_alpha   90.00
_cell.angle_beta   90.00
_cell.angle_gamma   90.00
#
_symmetry.space_group_name_H-M   'P 1'
#
loop_
_entity.id
_entity.type
_entity.pdbx_description
1 polymer ?
#
loop_
_entity_poly.entity_id
_entity_poly.type
_entity_poly.pdbx_seq_one_letter_code
_entity_poly.pdbx_strand_id
1 'polypeptide(L)'
;MIHESLRKLAKLLEVPANLIEKENAPVKGTRIRKQGSITKEVIDPNRILETDLLRWVFLFSSNKTLQDLVAKHMLEEDFTVAICRQLFALFMKNHKEGKPLDLLSLGMQLEDAESQLFLSEVLQKRVNSERAEQGLIEVMQRIKERNWLSRREIIKMKIHSGRCSEEEVLELAKEFDILKKSPPKIQVDEPVHDGS
;
A
#
# COMPACT_ATOMS: atom_id res chain seq x y z
N MET A 1 14.64 -14.08 54.18
CA MET A 1 14.00 -12.79 54.53
C MET A 1 13.62 -11.92 53.34
N ILE A 2 14.18 -12.07 52.14
CA ILE A 2 13.84 -11.22 50.96
C ILE A 2 12.46 -11.54 50.35
N HIS A 3 11.96 -12.76 50.56
CA HIS A 3 10.68 -13.22 50.00
C HIS A 3 9.43 -12.61 50.65
N GLU A 4 9.47 -12.24 51.93
CA GLU A 4 8.29 -11.63 52.59
C GLU A 4 8.08 -10.17 52.19
N SER A 5 9.16 -9.42 51.98
CA SER A 5 9.12 -8.02 51.54
C SER A 5 8.53 -7.91 50.13
N LEU A 6 8.97 -8.76 49.19
CA LEU A 6 8.43 -8.83 47.82
C LEU A 6 6.96 -9.26 47.79
N ARG A 7 6.56 -10.20 48.66
CA ARG A 7 5.16 -10.67 48.72
C ARG A 7 4.21 -9.60 49.27
N LYS A 8 4.67 -8.76 50.22
CA LYS A 8 3.91 -7.61 50.71
C LYS A 8 3.77 -6.50 49.66
N LEU A 9 4.82 -6.28 48.86
CA LEU A 9 4.81 -5.29 47.78
C LEU A 9 3.86 -5.69 46.63
N ALA A 10 3.84 -6.97 46.25
CA ALA A 10 2.92 -7.49 45.23
C ALA A 10 1.44 -7.39 45.66
N LYS A 11 1.17 -7.58 46.96
CA LYS A 11 -0.19 -7.47 47.53
C LYS A 11 -0.71 -6.02 47.54
N LEU A 12 0.18 -5.04 47.63
CA LEU A 12 -0.12 -3.61 47.59
C LEU A 12 -0.36 -3.08 46.17
N LEU A 13 0.17 -3.76 45.15
CA LEU A 13 0.10 -3.36 43.74
C LEU A 13 -0.94 -4.13 42.93
N GLU A 14 -1.77 -4.97 43.58
CA GLU A 14 -2.79 -5.83 42.95
C GLU A 14 -2.27 -6.67 41.76
N VAL A 15 -0.98 -7.02 41.76
CA VAL A 15 -0.40 -7.87 40.71
C VAL A 15 -0.55 -9.33 41.13
N PRO A 16 -1.12 -10.21 40.28
CA PRO A 16 -1.33 -11.62 40.62
C PRO A 16 0.03 -12.33 40.83
N ALA A 17 0.16 -12.99 41.99
CA ALA A 17 1.38 -13.63 42.50
C ALA A 17 1.96 -14.77 41.64
N ASN A 18 1.32 -15.08 40.51
CA ASN A 18 1.66 -16.21 39.64
C ASN A 18 2.89 -15.90 38.74
N LEU A 19 3.40 -14.66 38.76
CA LEU A 19 4.52 -14.21 37.94
C LEU A 19 5.89 -14.25 38.64
N ILE A 20 5.95 -14.63 39.93
CA ILE A 20 7.20 -14.56 40.71
C ILE A 20 7.89 -15.94 40.83
N GLU A 21 7.21 -17.04 40.48
CA GLU A 21 7.79 -18.39 40.53
C GLU A 21 7.98 -18.97 39.13
N LYS A 22 9.15 -18.73 38.53
CA LYS A 22 9.95 -19.72 37.78
C LYS A 22 11.11 -19.05 37.03
N GLU A 23 12.29 -19.05 37.65
CA GLU A 23 13.54 -19.11 36.91
C GLU A 23 14.29 -20.40 37.28
N ASN A 24 14.77 -21.08 36.24
CA ASN A 24 15.69 -22.24 36.22
C ASN A 24 15.07 -23.64 36.04
N ALA A 25 14.79 -23.98 34.78
CA ALA A 25 15.11 -25.31 34.23
C ALA A 25 15.49 -25.16 32.75
N PRO A 26 16.66 -25.66 32.29
CA PRO A 26 17.03 -25.59 30.88
C PRO A 26 16.40 -26.75 30.13
N VAL A 27 15.43 -26.47 29.26
CA VAL A 27 14.85 -27.50 28.36
C VAL A 27 14.83 -26.98 26.93
N LYS A 28 15.59 -27.70 26.10
CA LYS A 28 15.69 -27.60 24.65
C LYS A 28 14.32 -27.54 23.98
N GLY A 29 14.21 -26.71 22.94
CA GLY A 29 13.38 -26.99 21.77
C GLY A 29 11.87 -27.16 22.01
N THR A 30 11.21 -26.17 22.59
CA THR A 30 9.74 -26.05 22.53
C THR A 30 9.37 -24.88 21.63
N ARG A 31 8.81 -25.21 20.46
CA ARG A 31 8.06 -24.27 19.61
C ARG A 31 7.00 -23.60 20.46
N ILE A 32 7.24 -22.36 20.86
CA ILE A 32 6.21 -21.50 21.44
C ILE A 32 5.22 -21.23 20.31
N ARG A 33 4.12 -21.98 20.24
CA ARG A 33 2.92 -21.54 19.54
C ARG A 33 2.41 -20.32 20.31
N LYS A 34 2.82 -19.13 19.88
CA LYS A 34 2.18 -17.87 20.27
C LYS A 34 0.76 -17.89 19.67
N GLN A 35 -0.19 -18.47 20.40
CA GLN A 35 -1.60 -18.08 20.27
C GLN A 35 -1.76 -16.75 21.01
N GLY A 36 -1.20 -15.70 20.41
CA GLY A 36 -1.72 -14.36 20.59
C GLY A 36 -2.86 -14.23 19.60
N SER A 37 -4.07 -14.12 20.11
CA SER A 37 -5.23 -13.65 19.35
C SER A 37 -5.00 -12.18 19.00
N ILE A 38 -4.11 -11.94 18.04
CA ILE A 38 -4.09 -10.72 17.24
C ILE A 38 -5.12 -11.03 16.15
N THR A 39 -6.20 -10.28 16.11
CA THR A 39 -7.07 -10.15 14.94
C THR A 39 -6.16 -10.21 13.73
N LYS A 40 -6.25 -11.28 12.93
CA LYS A 40 -5.55 -11.37 11.66
C LYS A 40 -6.18 -10.31 10.76
N GLU A 41 -5.81 -9.05 10.95
CA GLU A 41 -5.89 -8.08 9.88
C GLU A 41 -5.07 -8.71 8.77
N VAL A 42 -5.77 -9.16 7.74
CA VAL A 42 -5.15 -9.62 6.51
C VAL A 42 -4.52 -8.38 5.93
N ILE A 43 -3.24 -8.15 6.23
CA ILE A 43 -2.48 -7.04 5.69
C ILE A 43 -2.40 -7.30 4.19
N ASP A 44 -3.23 -6.60 3.42
CA ASP A 44 -3.20 -6.64 1.97
C ASP A 44 -2.04 -5.74 1.49
N PRO A 45 -0.96 -6.32 0.89
CA PRO A 45 0.16 -5.54 0.39
C PRO A 45 -0.27 -4.53 -0.69
N ASN A 46 -1.31 -4.84 -1.47
CA ASN A 46 -1.83 -3.95 -2.51
C ASN A 46 -2.49 -2.73 -1.89
N ARG A 47 -3.28 -2.93 -0.83
CA ARG A 47 -3.87 -1.84 -0.07
C ARG A 47 -2.79 -0.92 0.46
N ILE A 48 -1.69 -1.45 1.03
CA ILE A 48 -0.61 -0.59 1.54
C ILE A 48 -0.02 0.28 0.42
N LEU A 49 0.36 -0.32 -0.70
CA LEU A 49 0.99 0.43 -1.82
C LEU A 49 0.06 1.51 -2.37
N GLU A 50 -1.21 1.18 -2.60
CA GLU A 50 -2.19 2.11 -3.16
C GLU A 50 -2.54 3.22 -2.15
N THR A 51 -2.63 2.88 -0.86
CA THR A 51 -2.84 3.85 0.23
C THR A 51 -1.65 4.80 0.34
N ASP A 52 -0.42 4.28 0.22
CA ASP A 52 0.79 5.11 0.28
C ASP A 52 0.85 6.09 -0.91
N LEU A 53 0.48 5.65 -2.12
CA LEU A 53 0.39 6.56 -3.27
C LEU A 53 -0.62 7.69 -3.02
N LEU A 54 -1.85 7.33 -2.64
CA LEU A 54 -2.90 8.30 -2.36
C LEU A 54 -2.51 9.24 -1.23
N ARG A 55 -1.83 8.74 -0.20
CA ARG A 55 -1.32 9.57 0.89
C ARG A 55 -0.41 10.66 0.38
N TRP A 56 0.50 10.32 -0.52
CA TRP A 56 1.45 11.30 -1.05
C TRP A 56 0.72 12.32 -1.93
N VAL A 57 -0.20 11.87 -2.78
CA VAL A 57 -1.04 12.77 -3.60
C VAL A 57 -1.87 13.73 -2.74
N PHE A 58 -2.45 13.22 -1.65
CA PHE A 58 -3.37 13.96 -0.77
C PHE A 58 -2.66 14.91 0.18
N LEU A 59 -1.54 14.51 0.75
CA LEU A 59 -0.73 15.36 1.63
C LEU A 59 0.05 16.42 0.86
N PHE A 60 0.45 16.13 -0.38
CA PHE A 60 1.13 17.07 -1.26
C PHE A 60 0.17 17.67 -2.30
N SER A 61 -1.08 17.93 -1.90
CA SER A 61 -2.11 18.52 -2.77
C SER A 61 -1.77 19.92 -3.29
N SER A 62 -0.83 20.61 -2.66
CA SER A 62 -0.31 21.92 -3.09
C SER A 62 0.72 21.82 -4.21
N ASN A 63 1.36 20.65 -4.39
CA ASN A 63 2.42 20.48 -5.37
C ASN A 63 1.87 19.98 -6.70
N LYS A 64 1.65 20.91 -7.64
CA LYS A 64 1.13 20.61 -8.98
C LYS A 64 2.02 19.66 -9.77
N THR A 65 3.34 19.74 -9.62
CA THR A 65 4.26 18.88 -10.41
C THR A 65 4.06 17.40 -10.08
N LEU A 66 3.85 17.07 -8.80
CA LEU A 66 3.58 15.70 -8.36
C LEU A 66 2.21 15.22 -8.84
N GLN A 67 1.21 16.10 -8.86
CA GLN A 67 -0.12 15.76 -9.38
C GLN A 67 -0.09 15.47 -10.88
N ASP A 68 0.61 16.32 -11.64
CA ASP A 68 0.77 16.14 -13.09
C ASP A 68 1.55 14.86 -13.41
N LEU A 69 2.60 14.56 -12.63
CA LEU A 69 3.37 13.33 -12.76
C LEU A 69 2.48 12.09 -12.56
N VAL A 70 1.65 12.09 -11.53
CA VAL A 70 0.71 11.00 -11.25
C VAL A 70 -0.34 10.88 -12.35
N ALA A 71 -0.93 11.99 -12.78
CA ALA A 71 -1.95 12.02 -13.83
C ALA A 71 -1.40 11.54 -15.19
N LYS A 72 -0.11 11.77 -15.48
CA LYS A 72 0.57 11.30 -16.70
C LYS A 72 0.81 9.79 -16.70
N HIS A 73 1.06 9.19 -15.54
CA HIS A 73 1.52 7.80 -15.44
C HIS A 73 0.46 6.81 -14.95
N MET A 74 -0.52 7.24 -14.16
CA MET A 74 -1.45 6.34 -13.48
C MET A 74 -2.86 6.41 -14.06
N LEU A 75 -3.50 5.26 -14.17
CA LEU A 75 -4.90 5.11 -14.57
C LEU A 75 -5.72 4.55 -13.40
N GLU A 76 -7.02 4.81 -13.39
CA GLU A 76 -7.94 4.25 -12.38
C GLU A 76 -7.92 2.71 -12.36
N GLU A 77 -7.72 2.09 -13.52
CA GLU A 77 -7.59 0.64 -13.68
C GLU A 77 -6.33 0.06 -13.03
N ASP A 78 -5.32 0.90 -12.75
CA ASP A 78 -4.10 0.45 -12.10
C ASP A 78 -4.33 0.08 -10.63
N PHE A 79 -5.42 0.55 -10.02
CA PHE A 79 -5.78 0.28 -8.63
C PHE A 79 -6.64 -0.97 -8.51
N THR A 80 -6.23 -1.87 -7.62
CA THR A 80 -6.93 -3.11 -7.31
C THR A 80 -7.95 -2.92 -6.20
N VAL A 81 -7.68 -2.01 -5.25
CA VAL A 81 -8.57 -1.72 -4.13
C VAL A 81 -9.66 -0.74 -4.57
N ALA A 82 -10.92 -1.13 -4.38
CA ALA A 82 -12.08 -0.35 -4.83
C ALA A 82 -12.10 1.08 -4.25
N ILE A 83 -11.82 1.23 -2.95
CA ILE A 83 -11.76 2.53 -2.27
C ILE A 83 -10.66 3.41 -2.88
N CYS A 84 -9.48 2.83 -3.16
CA CYS A 84 -8.38 3.58 -3.76
C CYS A 84 -8.70 4.04 -5.18
N ARG A 85 -9.39 3.19 -5.96
CA ARG A 85 -9.88 3.54 -7.31
C ARG A 85 -10.87 4.69 -7.28
N GLN A 86 -11.85 4.65 -6.38
CA GLN A 86 -12.85 5.72 -6.22
C GLN A 86 -12.18 7.04 -5.84
N LEU A 87 -11.29 7.02 -4.86
CA LEU A 87 -10.53 8.19 -4.42
C LEU A 87 -9.65 8.76 -5.54
N PHE A 88 -9.01 7.90 -6.32
CA PHE A 88 -8.22 8.31 -7.48
C PHE A 88 -9.08 8.91 -8.60
N ALA A 89 -10.25 8.35 -8.87
CA ALA A 89 -11.18 8.90 -9.86
C ALA A 89 -11.65 10.32 -9.48
N LEU A 90 -11.94 10.53 -8.19
CA LEU A 90 -12.26 11.87 -7.66
C LEU A 90 -11.08 12.84 -7.79
N PHE A 91 -9.87 12.37 -7.48
CA PHE A 91 -8.64 13.15 -7.69
C PHE A 91 -8.50 13.55 -9.17
N MET A 92 -8.63 12.61 -10.10
CA MET A 92 -8.51 12.86 -11.54
C MET A 92 -9.59 13.83 -12.05
N LYS A 93 -10.82 13.74 -11.52
CA LYS A 93 -11.88 14.70 -11.84
C LYS A 93 -11.52 16.11 -11.38
N ASN A 94 -11.06 16.27 -10.14
CA ASN A 94 -10.67 17.57 -9.61
C ASN A 94 -9.45 18.16 -10.32
N HIS A 95 -8.47 17.31 -10.68
CA HIS A 95 -7.30 17.72 -11.46
C HIS A 95 -7.69 18.24 -12.85
N LYS A 96 -8.58 17.53 -13.56
CA LYS A 96 -9.13 17.99 -14.85
C LYS A 96 -9.91 19.30 -14.74
N GLU A 97 -10.64 19.49 -13.65
CA GLU A 97 -11.38 20.72 -13.36
C GLU A 97 -10.48 21.87 -12.85
N GLY A 98 -9.18 21.62 -12.64
CA GLY A 98 -8.23 22.60 -12.11
C GLY A 98 -8.52 23.02 -10.66
N LYS A 99 -9.33 22.25 -9.94
CA LYS A 99 -9.71 22.54 -8.55
C LYS A 99 -8.63 22.01 -7.60
N PRO A 100 -8.27 22.78 -6.55
CA PRO A 100 -7.40 22.26 -5.52
C PRO A 100 -8.05 21.04 -4.87
N LEU A 101 -7.25 20.02 -4.58
CA LEU A 101 -7.74 18.84 -3.92
C LEU A 101 -8.09 19.18 -2.46
N ASP A 102 -9.38 19.38 -2.19
CA ASP A 102 -9.89 19.60 -0.84
C ASP A 102 -10.27 18.27 -0.18
N LEU A 103 -9.54 17.93 0.88
CA LEU A 103 -9.73 16.71 1.66
C LEU A 103 -11.07 16.69 2.39
N LEU A 104 -11.60 17.86 2.77
CA LEU A 104 -12.92 17.96 3.39
C LEU A 104 -14.02 17.64 2.38
N SER A 105 -13.93 18.23 1.18
CA SER A 105 -14.82 17.90 0.06
C SER A 105 -14.75 16.42 -0.32
N LEU A 106 -13.57 15.80 -0.29
CA LEU A 106 -13.43 14.35 -0.49
C LEU A 106 -14.12 13.57 0.61
N GLY A 107 -13.90 13.91 1.88
CA GLY A 107 -14.55 13.25 3.02
C GLY A 107 -16.08 13.35 2.98
N MET A 108 -16.63 14.46 2.50
CA MET A 108 -18.08 14.63 2.33
C MET A 108 -18.68 13.79 1.21
N GLN A 109 -17.89 13.43 0.19
CA GLN A 109 -18.33 12.58 -0.93
C GLN A 109 -18.25 11.08 -0.59
N LEU A 110 -17.62 10.73 0.53
CA LEU A 110 -17.56 9.36 1.03
C LEU A 110 -18.77 9.08 1.92
N GLU A 111 -19.77 8.41 1.35
CA GLU A 111 -20.99 8.02 2.08
C GLU A 111 -20.74 6.84 3.04
N ASP A 112 -19.74 6.01 2.74
CA ASP A 112 -19.45 4.79 3.51
C ASP A 112 -18.52 5.05 4.71
N ALA A 113 -18.88 4.50 5.88
CA ALA A 113 -18.08 4.58 7.10
C ALA A 113 -16.67 3.97 6.93
N GLU A 114 -16.53 2.92 6.11
CA GLU A 114 -15.23 2.30 5.82
C GLU A 114 -14.30 3.26 5.04
N SER A 115 -14.85 3.99 4.07
CA SER A 115 -14.09 4.97 3.29
C SER A 115 -13.66 6.18 4.12
N GLN A 116 -14.50 6.61 5.07
CA GLN A 116 -14.14 7.67 6.02
C GLN A 116 -13.04 7.23 6.98
N LEU A 117 -13.10 5.99 7.49
CA LEU A 117 -12.03 5.40 8.30
C LEU A 117 -10.73 5.30 7.50
N PHE A 118 -10.81 4.83 6.25
CA PHE A 118 -9.66 4.78 5.34
C PHE A 118 -9.01 6.15 5.12
N LEU A 119 -9.80 7.19 4.87
CA LEU A 119 -9.28 8.55 4.72
C LEU A 119 -8.59 9.01 6.01
N SER A 120 -9.15 8.67 7.18
CA SER A 120 -8.51 8.97 8.47
C SER A 120 -7.15 8.25 8.63
N GLU A 121 -7.05 6.97 8.23
CA GLU A 121 -5.80 6.20 8.26
C GLU A 121 -4.73 6.80 7.34
N VAL A 122 -5.15 7.27 6.16
CA VAL A 122 -4.29 7.95 5.19
C VAL A 122 -3.68 9.21 5.81
N LEU A 123 -4.49 10.03 6.47
CA LEU A 123 -4.07 11.33 7.03
C LEU A 123 -3.27 11.22 8.33
N GLN A 124 -3.47 10.18 9.13
CA GLN A 124 -2.77 10.01 10.41
C GLN A 124 -1.28 9.68 10.26
N LYS A 125 -0.89 9.02 9.16
CA LYS A 125 0.51 8.63 8.93
C LYS A 125 1.33 9.80 8.37
N ARG A 126 2.40 10.16 9.07
CA ARG A 126 3.34 11.18 8.61
C ARG A 126 4.18 10.67 7.44
N VAL A 127 4.35 11.49 6.42
CA VAL A 127 5.22 11.23 5.26
C VAL A 127 6.40 12.21 5.30
N ASN A 128 7.58 11.75 4.91
CA ASN A 128 8.73 12.62 4.77
C ASN A 128 8.61 13.45 3.49
N SER A 129 8.47 14.77 3.63
CA SER A 129 8.35 15.72 2.51
C SER A 129 9.59 15.79 1.63
N GLU A 130 10.79 15.56 2.18
CA GLU A 130 12.04 15.63 1.41
C GLU A 130 12.18 14.49 0.41
N ARG A 131 11.53 13.35 0.70
CA ARG A 131 11.53 12.17 -0.17
C ARG A 131 10.23 11.99 -0.92
N ALA A 132 9.34 12.99 -0.88
CA ALA A 132 7.99 12.94 -1.44
C ALA A 132 7.95 12.75 -2.96
N GLU A 133 8.98 13.17 -3.69
CA GLU A 133 9.03 12.90 -5.13
C GLU A 133 9.54 11.47 -5.40
N GLN A 134 10.68 11.12 -4.78
CA GLN A 134 11.34 9.82 -4.98
C GLN A 134 10.44 8.66 -4.62
N GLY A 135 9.83 8.65 -3.43
CA GLY A 135 8.95 7.53 -3.08
C GLY A 135 7.61 7.54 -3.81
N LEU A 136 7.17 8.65 -4.41
CA LEU A 136 5.98 8.66 -5.28
C LEU A 136 6.30 7.87 -6.53
N ILE A 137 7.46 8.17 -7.13
CA ILE A 137 7.99 7.44 -8.28
C ILE A 137 8.17 5.97 -7.94
N GLU A 138 8.78 5.64 -6.79
CA GLU A 138 8.96 4.24 -6.38
C GLU A 138 7.63 3.50 -6.21
N VAL A 139 6.63 4.13 -5.57
CA VAL A 139 5.32 3.51 -5.35
C VAL A 139 4.58 3.33 -6.67
N MET A 140 4.56 4.36 -7.54
CA MET A 140 3.99 4.24 -8.89
C MET A 140 4.69 3.12 -9.67
N GLN A 141 6.02 3.02 -9.58
CA GLN A 141 6.81 2.02 -10.28
C GLN A 141 6.40 0.62 -9.82
N ARG A 142 6.29 0.41 -8.50
CA ARG A 142 5.83 -0.85 -7.92
C ARG A 142 4.42 -1.22 -8.35
N ILE A 143 3.50 -0.27 -8.42
CA ILE A 143 2.13 -0.52 -8.90
C ILE A 143 2.16 -0.94 -10.37
N LYS A 144 2.93 -0.24 -11.21
CA LYS A 144 3.07 -0.60 -12.63
C LYS A 144 3.73 -1.97 -12.82
N GLU A 145 4.78 -2.27 -12.07
CA GLU A 145 5.46 -3.56 -12.09
C GLU A 145 4.53 -4.69 -11.67
N ARG A 146 3.74 -4.49 -10.61
CA ARG A 146 2.69 -5.43 -10.20
C ARG A 146 1.73 -5.68 -11.35
N ASN A 147 1.16 -4.63 -11.94
CA ASN A 147 0.16 -4.76 -13.00
C ASN A 147 0.75 -5.43 -14.24
N TRP A 148 2.01 -5.13 -14.56
CA TRP A 148 2.76 -5.80 -15.63
C TRP A 148 2.95 -7.29 -15.36
N LEU A 149 3.37 -7.67 -14.15
CA LEU A 149 3.50 -9.07 -13.75
C LEU A 149 2.15 -9.81 -13.80
N SER A 150 1.09 -9.20 -13.28
CA SER A 150 -0.27 -9.76 -13.32
C SER A 150 -0.74 -10.00 -14.75
N ARG A 151 -0.53 -9.03 -15.66
CA ARG A 151 -0.87 -9.19 -17.09
C ARG A 151 -0.11 -10.35 -17.74
N ARG A 152 1.19 -10.48 -17.45
CA ARG A 152 2.01 -11.62 -17.93
C ARG A 152 1.47 -12.95 -17.45
N GLU A 153 1.11 -13.04 -16.18
CA GLU A 153 0.60 -14.28 -15.61
C GLU A 153 -0.78 -14.63 -16.19
N ILE A 154 -1.65 -13.64 -16.41
CA ILE A 154 -2.95 -13.85 -17.09
C ILE A 154 -2.75 -14.40 -18.50
N ILE A 155 -1.84 -13.81 -19.30
CA ILE A 155 -1.55 -14.29 -20.66
C ILE A 155 -1.00 -15.72 -20.62
N LYS A 156 -0.05 -15.98 -19.71
CA LYS A 156 0.52 -17.31 -19.52
C LYS A 156 -0.56 -18.33 -19.13
N MET A 157 -1.43 -18.00 -18.18
CA MET A 157 -2.55 -18.86 -17.78
C MET A 157 -3.52 -19.13 -18.93
N LYS A 158 -3.84 -18.12 -19.77
CA LYS A 158 -4.68 -18.29 -20.95
C LYS A 158 -4.07 -19.29 -21.94
N ILE A 159 -2.79 -19.16 -22.25
CA ILE A 159 -2.06 -20.09 -23.12
C ILE A 159 -2.09 -21.53 -22.56
N HIS A 160 -1.89 -21.70 -21.25
CA HIS A 160 -1.87 -23.03 -20.61
C HIS A 160 -3.27 -23.58 -20.30
N SER A 161 -4.34 -22.80 -20.48
CA SER A 161 -5.71 -23.20 -20.15
C SER A 161 -6.29 -24.25 -21.10
N GLY A 162 -5.65 -24.46 -22.27
CA GLY A 162 -6.09 -25.43 -23.28
C GLY A 162 -7.44 -25.09 -23.94
N ARG A 163 -7.97 -23.89 -23.72
CA ARG A 163 -9.26 -23.42 -24.28
C ARG A 163 -9.10 -22.50 -25.50
N CYS A 164 -7.87 -22.18 -25.88
CA CYS A 164 -7.57 -21.29 -27.00
C CYS A 164 -7.31 -22.09 -28.27
N SER A 165 -7.69 -21.53 -29.42
CA SER A 165 -7.28 -22.07 -30.73
C SER A 165 -5.78 -21.86 -30.95
N GLU A 166 -5.18 -22.60 -31.89
CA GLU A 166 -3.74 -22.45 -32.21
C GLU A 166 -3.39 -21.01 -32.66
N GLU A 167 -4.30 -20.34 -33.38
CA GLU A 167 -4.14 -18.94 -33.78
C GLU A 167 -4.16 -17.99 -32.57
N GLU A 168 -5.11 -18.17 -31.64
CA GLU A 168 -5.19 -17.36 -30.42
C GLU A 168 -3.96 -17.56 -29.52
N VAL A 169 -3.42 -18.78 -29.44
CA VAL A 169 -2.18 -19.06 -28.70
C VAL A 169 -1.00 -18.34 -29.33
N LEU A 170 -0.92 -18.31 -30.66
CA LEU A 170 0.15 -17.61 -31.38
C LEU A 170 0.08 -16.08 -31.17
N GLU A 171 -1.12 -15.51 -31.16
CA GLU A 171 -1.33 -14.09 -30.87
C GLU A 171 -0.98 -13.73 -29.42
N LEU A 172 -1.46 -14.51 -28.45
CA LEU A 172 -1.13 -14.33 -27.04
C LEU A 172 0.38 -14.48 -26.75
N ALA A 173 1.06 -15.36 -27.47
CA ALA A 173 2.52 -15.50 -27.37
C ALA A 173 3.25 -14.27 -27.90
N LYS A 174 2.80 -13.68 -29.01
CA LYS A 174 3.34 -12.40 -29.53
C LYS A 174 3.13 -11.26 -28.53
N GLU A 175 1.92 -11.15 -27.98
CA GLU A 175 1.62 -10.15 -26.94
C GLU A 175 2.52 -10.33 -25.71
N PHE A 176 2.71 -11.58 -25.26
CA PHE A 176 3.59 -11.88 -24.14
C PHE A 176 5.04 -11.44 -24.39
N ASP A 177 5.58 -11.70 -25.58
CA ASP A 177 6.94 -11.33 -25.94
C ASP A 177 7.14 -9.82 -26.07
N ILE A 178 6.16 -9.12 -26.65
CA ILE A 178 6.15 -7.64 -26.70
C ILE A 178 6.14 -7.10 -25.27
N LEU A 179 5.22 -7.58 -24.44
CA LEU A 179 5.05 -7.10 -23.09
C LEU A 179 6.28 -7.42 -22.22
N LYS A 180 6.94 -8.56 -22.43
CA LYS A 180 8.21 -8.90 -21.76
C LYS A 180 9.35 -7.94 -22.11
N LYS A 181 9.39 -7.43 -23.34
CA LYS A 181 10.41 -6.48 -23.82
C LYS A 181 10.18 -5.05 -23.33
N SER A 182 8.97 -4.70 -22.90
CA SER A 182 8.59 -3.37 -22.44
C SER A 182 8.25 -3.36 -20.94
N PRO A 183 9.24 -3.47 -20.03
CA PRO A 183 8.99 -3.25 -18.61
C PRO A 183 8.54 -1.80 -18.39
N PRO A 184 7.55 -1.56 -17.52
CA PRO A 184 7.10 -0.20 -17.24
C PRO A 184 8.23 0.59 -16.60
N LYS A 185 8.43 1.82 -17.05
CA LYS A 185 9.34 2.78 -16.43
C LYS A 185 8.64 4.13 -16.37
N ILE A 186 8.65 4.76 -15.21
CA ILE A 186 8.17 6.13 -15.05
C ILE A 186 9.23 7.07 -15.61
N GLN A 187 8.79 7.95 -16.50
CA GLN A 187 9.64 8.99 -17.05
C GLN A 187 9.46 10.24 -16.20
N VAL A 188 10.50 10.59 -15.45
CA VAL A 188 10.59 11.88 -14.78
C VAL A 188 11.20 12.84 -15.79
N ASP A 189 10.47 13.88 -16.17
CA ASP A 189 11.04 14.95 -16.97
C ASP A 189 12.03 15.69 -16.04
N GLU A 190 13.34 15.54 -16.27
CA GLU A 190 14.36 16.22 -15.46
C GLU A 190 14.10 17.74 -15.48
N PRO A 191 14.18 18.44 -14.33
CA PRO A 191 14.12 19.89 -14.35
C PRO A 191 15.28 20.40 -15.19
N VAL A 192 14.96 21.10 -16.28
CA VAL A 192 15.93 21.87 -17.06
C VAL A 192 16.66 22.78 -16.08
N HIS A 193 17.91 22.44 -15.76
CA HIS A 193 18.83 23.38 -15.16
C HIS A 193 19.09 24.46 -16.21
N ASP A 194 18.31 25.53 -16.16
CA ASP A 194 18.67 26.79 -16.80
C ASP A 194 20.00 27.24 -16.18
N GLY A 195 21.07 26.92 -16.88
CA GLY A 195 22.40 27.44 -16.64
C GLY A 195 22.40 28.94 -16.88
N SER A 196 22.86 29.66 -15.86
CA SER A 196 23.09 31.10 -15.80
C SER A 196 23.98 31.63 -16.93
#